data_AF-A0A5E4MNW5-F1
#
_entry.id   AF-A0A5E4MNW5-F1
#
_cell.length_a   1.000
_cell.length_b   1.000
_cell.length_c   1.000
_cell.angle_alpha   90.00
_cell.angle_beta   90.00
_cell.angle_gamma   90.00
#
_symmetry.space_group_name_H-M   'P 1'
#
loop_
_entity.id
_entity.type
_entity.pdbx_description
1 polymer ?
#
loop_
_entity_poly.entity_id
_entity_poly.type
_entity_poly.pdbx_seq_one_letter_code
_entity_poly.pdbx_strand_id
1 'polypeptide(L)' 'MASEQEENVTFVQHTESHPCLYDITSSNYTRQDIKEKAWNDISKKTNNSNIPREPRSP' A
#
# COMPACT_ATOMS: atom_id res chain seq x y z
N MET A 1 -10.79 -15.17 -12.13
CA MET A 1 -9.46 -15.41 -11.49
C MET A 1 -8.32 -14.81 -12.32
N ALA A 2 -8.51 -13.63 -12.92
CA ALA A 2 -7.44 -12.86 -13.59
C ALA A 2 -7.30 -11.45 -12.97
N SER A 3 -8.39 -10.92 -12.39
CA SER A 3 -8.41 -9.58 -11.75
C SER A 3 -7.48 -9.48 -10.54
N GLU A 4 -7.41 -10.53 -9.70
CA GLU A 4 -6.63 -10.49 -8.46
C GLU A 4 -5.11 -10.44 -8.71
N GLN A 5 -4.64 -11.09 -9.78
CA GLN A 5 -3.22 -11.04 -10.17
C GLN A 5 -2.83 -9.66 -10.70
N GLU A 6 -3.70 -9.04 -11.49
CA GLU A 6 -3.52 -7.69 -12.00
C GLU A 6 -3.59 -6.62 -10.90
N GLU A 7 -4.49 -6.82 -9.93
CA GLU A 7 -4.59 -5.99 -8.71
C GLU A 7 -3.34 -6.12 -7.84
N ASN A 8 -2.81 -7.33 -7.65
CA ASN A 8 -1.58 -7.57 -6.89
C ASN A 8 -0.36 -6.91 -7.55
N VAL A 9 -0.22 -7.03 -8.87
CA VAL A 9 0.87 -6.36 -9.62
C VAL A 9 0.74 -4.84 -9.47
N THR A 10 -0.47 -4.32 -9.61
CA THR A 10 -0.74 -2.88 -9.45
C THR A 10 -0.42 -2.40 -8.02
N PHE A 11 -0.75 -3.19 -7.01
CA PHE A 11 -0.45 -2.89 -5.61
C PHE A 11 1.06 -2.88 -5.33
N VAL A 12 1.79 -3.87 -5.84
CA VAL A 12 3.26 -3.93 -5.70
C VAL A 12 3.91 -2.71 -6.37
N GLN A 13 3.51 -2.36 -7.59
CA GLN A 13 4.01 -1.16 -8.29
C GLN A 13 3.77 0.13 -7.50
N HIS A 14 2.61 0.26 -6.86
CA HIS A 14 2.31 1.40 -6.00
C HIS A 14 3.10 1.41 -4.69
N THR A 15 3.46 0.25 -4.18
CA THR A 15 4.32 0.13 -3.00
C THR A 15 5.76 0.50 -3.34
N GLU A 16 6.26 0.05 -4.50
CA GLU A 16 7.60 0.36 -5.00
C GLU A 16 7.84 1.87 -5.18
N SER A 17 6.80 2.63 -5.57
CA SER A 17 6.89 4.10 -5.68
C SER A 17 7.05 4.83 -4.34
N HIS A 18 6.97 4.12 -3.22
CA HIS A 18 7.11 4.67 -1.87
C HIS A 18 8.25 3.96 -1.10
N PRO A 19 9.53 4.32 -1.34
CA PRO A 19 10.68 3.72 -0.67
C PRO A 19 10.61 3.79 0.87
N CYS A 20 9.91 4.79 1.42
CA CYS A 20 9.68 4.92 2.86
C CYS A 20 9.01 3.69 3.51
N LEU A 21 8.38 2.80 2.73
CA LEU A 21 7.72 1.60 3.23
C LEU A 21 8.66 0.40 3.36
N TYR A 22 9.71 0.30 2.54
CA TYR A 22 10.56 -0.90 2.47
C TYR A 22 12.07 -0.63 2.50
N ASP A 23 12.53 0.56 2.08
CA ASP A 23 13.93 0.92 2.03
C ASP A 23 14.42 1.42 3.39
N ILE A 24 15.05 0.54 4.15
CA ILE A 24 15.64 0.83 5.48
C ILE A 24 16.75 1.89 5.43
N THR A 25 17.36 2.14 4.26
CA THR A 25 18.42 3.13 4.10
C THR A 25 17.86 4.54 3.88
N SER A 26 16.57 4.64 3.56
CA SER A 26 15.88 5.91 3.41
C SER A 26 15.69 6.59 4.76
N SER A 27 16.03 7.87 4.87
CA SER A 27 15.72 8.70 6.04
C SER A 27 14.22 8.78 6.34
N ASN A 28 13.37 8.50 5.35
CA ASN A 28 11.93 8.48 5.48
C ASN A 28 11.39 7.15 6.01
N TYR A 29 12.21 6.09 6.08
CA TYR A 29 11.79 4.80 6.63
C TYR A 29 11.60 4.81 8.14
N THR A 30 12.22 5.72 8.89
CA THR A 30 11.95 5.85 10.33
C THR A 30 10.77 6.78 10.63
N ARG A 31 10.26 7.48 9.61
CA ARG A 31 9.20 8.49 9.74
C ARG A 31 7.80 7.89 9.58
N GLN A 32 7.15 7.67 10.72
CA GLN A 32 5.79 7.12 10.77
C GLN A 32 4.77 8.00 10.03
N ASP A 33 4.90 9.32 10.10
CA ASP A 33 4.03 10.27 9.40
C ASP A 33 4.09 10.12 7.88
N ILE A 34 5.29 9.85 7.35
CA ILE A 34 5.48 9.60 5.92
C ILE A 34 4.94 8.23 5.52
N LYS A 35 5.15 7.20 6.35
CA LYS A 35 4.60 5.86 6.11
C LYS A 35 3.08 5.88 6.07
N GLU A 36 2.45 6.56 7.02
CA GLU A 36 0.99 6.69 7.07
C GLU A 36 0.46 7.40 5.83
N LYS A 37 1.12 8.48 5.39
CA LYS A 37 0.77 9.17 4.15
C LYS A 37 0.91 8.27 2.92
N ALA A 38 1.99 7.50 2.82
CA ALA A 38 2.22 6.57 1.73
C ALA A 38 1.15 5.46 1.68
N TRP A 39 0.81 4.86 2.83
CA TRP A 39 -0.28 3.89 2.90
C TRP A 39 -1.64 4.48 2.56
N ASN A 40 -1.90 5.74 2.97
CA ASN A 40 -3.12 6.44 2.60
C ASN A 40 -3.20 6.63 1.07
N ASP A 41 -2.10 7.04 0.44
CA ASP A 41 -2.02 7.21 -1.02
C ASP A 41 -2.16 5.87 -1.76
N ILE A 42 -1.54 4.79 -1.29
CA ILE A 42 -1.74 3.43 -1.84
C ILE A 42 -3.20 3.02 -1.69
N SER A 43 -3.79 3.20 -0.50
CA SER A 43 -5.17 2.80 -0.25
C SER A 43 -6.15 3.55 -1.16
N LYS A 44 -5.95 4.84 -1.45
CA LYS A 44 -6.81 5.59 -2.38
C LYS A 44 -6.74 5.05 -3.81
N LYS A 45 -5.56 4.60 -4.22
CA LYS A 45 -5.32 4.09 -5.57
C LYS A 45 -5.80 2.65 -5.72
N THR A 46 -5.74 1.86 -4.64
CA THR A 46 -6.18 0.46 -4.63
C THR A 46 -7.66 0.29 -4.25
N ASN A 47 -8.26 1.16 -3.43
CA ASN A 47 -9.66 1.07 -2.96
C ASN A 47 -10.71 1.43 -4.02
N ASN A 48 -10.30 1.76 -5.25
CA ASN A 48 -11.18 1.69 -6.41
C ASN A 48 -11.46 0.23 -6.84
N SER A 49 -10.66 -0.73 -6.35
CA SER A 49 -11.02 -2.15 -6.33
C SER A 49 -11.78 -2.43 -5.03
N ASN A 50 -12.98 -2.98 -5.20
CA ASN A 50 -14.03 -3.13 -4.21
C ASN A 50 -13.71 -4.27 -3.22
N ILE A 51 -12.60 -4.17 -2.47
CA ILE A 51 -12.22 -5.19 -1.48
C ILE A 51 -12.95 -4.89 -0.16
N PRO A 52 -13.85 -5.78 0.31
CA PRO A 52 -14.48 -5.64 1.61
C PRO A 52 -13.39 -5.65 2.68
N ARG A 53 -13.28 -4.58 3.47
CA ARG A 53 -12.39 -4.59 4.64
C ARG A 53 -12.86 -5.72 5.55
N GLU A 54 -12.05 -6.75 5.69
CA GLU A 54 -12.32 -7.83 6.62
C GLU A 54 -12.49 -7.21 8.02
N PRO A 55 -13.61 -7.48 8.73
CA PRO A 55 -13.81 -6.93 10.06
C PRO A 55 -12.69 -7.47 10.95
N ARG A 56 -11.94 -6.55 11.58
CA ARG A 56 -10.97 -6.93 12.62
C ARG A 56 -11.70 -7.81 13.61
N SER A 57 -11.23 -9.05 13.76
CA SER A 57 -11.75 -9.97 14.76
C SER A 57 -11.67 -9.30 16.15
N PRO A 58 -12.69 -9.50 17.00
CA PRO A 58 -12.81 -8.85 18.30
C PRO A 58 -11.67 -9.18 19.26
#